data_AF-A0A968KP05-F1
#
_entry.id   AF-A0A968KP05-F1
#
_cell.length_a   1.000
_cell.length_b   1.000
_cell.length_c   1.000
_cell.angle_alpha   90.00
_cell.angle_beta   90.00
_cell.angle_gamma   90.00
#
_symmetry.space_group_name_H-M   'P 1'
#
loop_
_entity.id
_entity.type
_entity.pdbx_description
1 polymer ?
#
loop_
_entity_poly.entity_id
_entity_poly.type
_entity_poly.pdbx_seq_one_letter_code
_entity_poly.pdbx_strand_id
1 'polypeptide(L)' 'LRGNILLRLTIEPGGEVSACSVESTDLASPELVKKIVARVLRFNFGPKEEAGKITILYPIDFLPAR' A
#
# COMPACT_ATOMS: atom_id res chain seq x y z
N LEU A 1 0.76 -12.20 -13.32
CA LEU A 1 -0.37 -11.43 -12.72
C LEU A 1 -0.42 -10.10 -13.46
N ARG A 2 -1.58 -9.68 -13.95
CA ARG A 2 -1.75 -8.36 -14.55
C ARG A 2 -2.87 -7.64 -13.80
N GLY A 3 -2.69 -6.37 -13.52
CA GLY A 3 -3.70 -5.52 -12.90
C GLY A 3 -3.08 -4.40 -12.09
N ASN A 4 -3.92 -3.51 -11.58
CA ASN A 4 -3.57 -2.38 -10.74
C ASN A 4 -4.38 -2.38 -9.44
N ILE A 5 -3.79 -1.78 -8.43
CA ILE A 5 -4.45 -1.49 -7.16
C ILE A 5 -4.05 -0.10 -6.70
N LEU A 6 -5.03 0.68 -6.26
CA LEU A 6 -4.81 1.98 -5.63
C LEU A 6 -5.01 1.81 -4.13
N LEU A 7 -3.92 1.99 -3.37
CA LEU A 7 -3.95 1.89 -1.92
C LEU A 7 -3.98 3.28 -1.30
N ARG A 8 -4.82 3.46 -0.27
CA ARG A 8 -4.73 4.58 0.66
C ARG A 8 -3.88 4.17 1.84
N LEU A 9 -2.77 4.84 2.05
CA LEU A 9 -1.81 4.56 3.11
C LEU A 9 -1.73 5.74 4.07
N THR A 10 -1.69 5.46 5.36
CA THR A 10 -1.33 6.45 6.38
C THR A 10 0.02 6.05 6.97
N ILE A 11 0.99 6.96 6.86
CA ILE A 11 2.36 6.77 7.32
C ILE A 11 2.60 7.72 8.49
N GLU A 12 3.03 7.18 9.62
CA GLU A 12 3.38 7.95 10.82
C GLU A 12 4.77 8.59 10.67
N PRO A 13 5.11 9.62 11.46
CA PRO A 13 6.42 10.29 11.36
C PRO A 13 7.64 9.36 11.49
N GLY A 14 7.50 8.26 12.23
CA GLY A 14 8.53 7.22 12.38
C GLY A 14 8.67 6.27 11.17
N GLY A 15 7.88 6.46 10.12
CA GLY A 15 7.91 5.64 8.90
C GLY A 15 6.95 4.44 8.90
N GLU A 16 6.41 4.05 10.05
CA GLU A 16 5.44 2.96 10.20
C GLU A 16 4.14 3.25 9.43
N VAL A 17 3.62 2.26 8.71
CA VAL A 17 2.29 2.34 8.10
C VAL A 17 1.23 1.99 9.14
N SER A 18 0.47 2.97 9.62
CA SER A 18 -0.57 2.75 10.64
C SER A 18 -1.93 2.37 10.05
N ALA A 19 -2.19 2.69 8.78
CA ALA A 19 -3.42 2.29 8.09
C ALA A 19 -3.17 2.02 6.60
N CYS A 20 -3.89 1.05 6.05
CA CYS A 20 -3.88 0.70 4.64
C CYS A 20 -5.26 0.20 4.22
N SER A 21 -5.86 0.82 3.21
CA SER A 21 -7.12 0.41 2.60
C SER A 21 -7.02 0.43 1.08
N VAL A 22 -7.93 -0.29 0.42
CA VAL A 22 -8.03 -0.32 -1.05
C VAL A 22 -9.05 0.71 -1.48
N GLU A 23 -8.63 1.69 -2.29
CA GLU A 23 -9.53 2.64 -2.92
C GLU A 23 -10.14 2.07 -4.19
N SER A 24 -9.32 1.38 -4.99
CA SER A 24 -9.78 0.70 -6.20
C SER A 24 -8.83 -0.44 -6.57
N THR A 25 -9.34 -1.45 -7.26
CA THR A 25 -8.54 -2.55 -7.83
C THR A 25 -9.27 -3.22 -8.98
N ASP A 26 -8.53 -3.64 -10.00
CA ASP A 26 -9.03 -4.52 -11.07
C ASP A 26 -8.58 -5.98 -10.87
N LEU A 27 -7.89 -6.28 -9.76
CA LEU A 27 -7.42 -7.62 -9.45
C LEU A 27 -8.63 -8.53 -9.15
N ALA A 28 -8.83 -9.54 -10.00
CA ALA A 28 -9.90 -10.53 -9.85
C ALA A 28 -9.66 -11.56 -8.72
N SER A 29 -8.90 -11.20 -7.67
CA SER A 29 -8.57 -12.08 -6.56
C SER A 29 -8.65 -11.34 -5.21
N PRO A 30 -9.79 -11.44 -4.50
CA PRO A 30 -9.96 -10.81 -3.18
C PRO A 30 -8.96 -11.31 -2.13
N GLU A 31 -8.52 -12.57 -2.23
CA GLU A 31 -7.50 -13.13 -1.34
C GLU A 31 -6.13 -12.49 -1.55
N LEU A 32 -5.73 -12.27 -2.82
CA LEU A 32 -4.49 -11.58 -3.15
C LEU A 32 -4.52 -10.14 -2.64
N VAL A 33 -5.64 -9.43 -2.84
CA VAL A 33 -5.84 -8.07 -2.35
C VAL A 33 -5.67 -8.01 -0.82
N LYS A 34 -6.28 -8.93 -0.08
CA LYS A 34 -6.10 -9.03 1.39
C LYS A 34 -4.64 -9.25 1.79
N LYS A 35 -3.91 -10.13 1.07
CA LYS A 35 -2.49 -10.39 1.33
C LYS A 35 -1.61 -9.16 1.05
N ILE A 36 -1.92 -8.40 0.00
CA ILE A 36 -1.21 -7.15 -0.33
C ILE A 36 -1.39 -6.14 0.80
N VAL A 37 -2.63 -5.86 1.22
CA VAL A 37 -2.92 -4.92 2.32
C VAL A 37 -2.19 -5.35 3.60
N ALA A 38 -2.31 -6.63 3.98
CA ALA A 38 -1.63 -7.17 5.17
C ALA A 38 -0.10 -7.07 5.10
N ARG A 39 0.49 -7.14 3.90
CA ARG A 39 1.92 -6.96 3.70
C ARG A 39 2.33 -5.50 3.81
N VAL A 40 1.59 -4.58 3.21
CA VAL A 40 1.88 -3.14 3.24
C VAL A 40 1.72 -2.55 4.64
N LEU A 41 0.78 -3.05 5.45
CA LEU A 41 0.66 -2.67 6.87
C LEU A 41 1.91 -3.00 7.71
N ARG A 42 2.82 -3.84 7.20
CA ARG A 42 4.08 -4.16 7.88
C ARG A 42 5.26 -3.36 7.32
N PHE A 43 5.01 -2.41 6.41
CA PHE A 43 6.07 -1.57 5.87
C PHE A 43 6.41 -0.48 6.88
N ASN A 44 7.70 -0.23 7.00
CA ASN A 44 8.25 0.92 7.68
C ASN A 44 9.22 1.61 6.71
N PHE A 45 8.95 2.87 6.40
CA PHE A 45 9.73 3.69 5.47
C PHE A 45 10.93 4.39 6.12
N GLY A 46 11.14 4.17 7.42
CA GLY A 46 12.09 4.89 8.25
C GLY A 46 11.59 6.28 8.63
N PRO A 47 12.15 6.87 9.71
CA PRO A 47 11.84 8.23 10.08
C PRO A 47 12.29 9.19 8.97
N LYS A 48 11.46 10.18 8.68
CA LYS A 48 11.82 11.30 7.81
C LYS A 48 11.71 12.57 8.65
N GLU A 49 12.84 13.25 8.85
CA GLU A 49 12.92 14.41 9.76
C GLU A 49 11.90 15.51 9.45
N GLU A 50 11.53 15.65 8.18
CA GLU A 50 10.61 16.68 7.69
C GLU A 50 9.17 16.17 7.49
N ALA A 51 8.91 14.88 7.68
CA ALA A 51 7.61 14.28 7.40
C ALA A 51 6.77 14.15 8.68
N GLY A 52 5.64 14.86 8.71
CA GLY A 52 4.57 14.57 9.67
C GLY A 52 3.79 13.30 9.32
N LYS A 53 2.71 13.05 10.05
CA LYS A 53 1.73 12.01 9.67
C LYS A 53 1.12 12.38 8.32
N ILE A 54 1.27 11.50 7.33
CA ILE A 54 0.75 11.73 5.98
C ILE A 54 -0.21 10.63 5.55
N THR A 55 -1.20 10.99 4.74
CA THR A 55 -2.07 10.03 4.05
C THR A 55 -1.94 10.21 2.56
N ILE A 56 -1.55 9.15 1.85
CA ILE A 56 -1.27 9.18 0.41
C ILE A 56 -2.09 8.12 -0.32
N LEU A 57 -2.26 8.35 -1.63
CA LEU A 57 -2.74 7.34 -2.57
C LEU A 57 -1.54 6.79 -3.34
N TYR A 58 -1.30 5.50 -3.24
CA TYR A 58 -0.16 4.83 -3.84
C TYR A 58 -0.63 3.76 -4.85
N PRO A 59 -0.46 4.00 -6.17
CA PRO A 59 -0.76 3.00 -7.17
C PRO A 59 0.30 1.90 -7.21
N ILE A 60 -0.11 0.64 -7.31
CA ILE A 60 0.76 -0.51 -7.53
C ILE A 60 0.31 -1.23 -8.80
N ASP A 61 1.22 -1.33 -9.76
CA ASP A 61 1.03 -2.07 -11.01
C ASP A 61 1.63 -3.48 -10.91
N PHE A 62 0.78 -4.49 -11.12
CA PHE A 62 1.20 -5.88 -11.23
C PHE A 62 1.52 -6.19 -12.68
N LEU A 63 2.80 -6.42 -12.95
CA LEU A 63 3.28 -6.80 -14.28
C LEU A 63 3.21 -8.32 -14.47
N PRO A 64 2.89 -8.79 -15.69
CA PRO A 64 2.90 -10.22 -15.99
C PRO A 64 4.27 -10.81 -15.65
N ALA A 65 4.27 -11.96 -14.98
CA ALA A 65 5.48 -12.72 -14.76
C ALA A 65 5.97 -13.19 -16.14
N ARG A 66 7.24 -12.93 -16.43
CA ARG A 66 7.89 -13.47 -17.63
C ARG A 66 8.07 -14.97 -17.50
#